data_AF-A0A1A8KSE0-F1
#
_entry.id   AF-A0A1A8KSE0-F1
#
_cell.length_a   1.000
_cell.length_b   1.000
_cell.length_c   1.000
_cell.angle_alpha   90.00
_cell.angle_beta   90.00
_cell.angle_gamma   90.00
#
_symmetry.space_group_name_H-M   'P 1'
#
loop_
_entity.id
_entity.type
_entity.pdbx_description
1 polymer ?
#
loop_
_entity_poly.entity_id
_entity_poly.type
_entity_poly.pdbx_seq_one_letter_code
_entity_poly.pdbx_strand_id
1 'polypeptide(L)'
;MGLLSRTVVRPREWSQRHFWGWLNAVFNKVDHERIKAVGPDRAAAEWLLRCGAKVRFEGFERWHHDYNGLPTGPLGRYKIQAIDATESCIMYRGFDYLDGLKHVEEIKLNKCIYIEDTCLERLSSVENLQQSLYMMEVVSCGNVTDKGLIALHKLRNLEYLFLCDLPGVKDKQVTVDRLQTALPRLDITLDLD
;
A
#
# COMPACT_ATOMS: atom_id res chain seq x y z
N MET A 1 -11.92 59.02 26.67
CA MET A 1 -10.88 58.48 25.76
C MET A 1 -11.00 56.97 25.74
N GLY A 2 -11.60 56.42 24.68
CA GLY A 2 -11.80 54.97 24.55
C GLY A 2 -10.59 54.32 23.88
N LEU A 3 -10.12 53.21 24.45
CA LEU A 3 -9.18 52.30 23.81
C LEU A 3 -9.93 50.98 23.57
N LEU A 4 -10.39 50.80 22.33
CA LEU A 4 -10.94 49.52 21.86
C LEU A 4 -9.78 48.57 21.58
N SER A 5 -9.68 47.52 22.41
CA SER A 5 -8.82 46.37 22.15
C SER A 5 -9.29 45.65 20.88
N ARG A 6 -8.46 45.67 19.84
CA ARG A 6 -8.68 44.89 18.62
C ARG A 6 -8.34 43.43 18.90
N THR A 7 -9.36 42.59 19.05
CA THR A 7 -9.23 41.13 18.99
C THR A 7 -8.75 40.75 17.59
N VAL A 8 -7.53 40.23 17.50
CA VAL A 8 -7.01 39.61 16.27
C VAL A 8 -7.70 38.26 16.11
N VAL A 9 -8.69 38.21 15.22
CA VAL A 9 -9.27 36.95 14.75
C VAL A 9 -8.23 36.25 13.89
N ARG A 10 -7.61 35.18 14.41
CA ARG A 10 -6.77 34.29 13.60
C ARG A 10 -7.66 33.62 12.53
N PRO A 11 -7.30 33.67 11.24
CA PRO A 11 -8.05 32.94 10.23
C PRO A 11 -7.98 31.44 10.53
N ARG A 12 -9.14 30.82 10.58
CA ARG A 12 -9.32 29.36 10.68
C ARG A 12 -8.53 28.65 9.57
N GLU A 13 -7.72 27.66 9.93
CA GLU A 13 -6.96 26.76 9.03
C GLU A 13 -7.87 25.81 8.21
N TRP A 14 -8.88 26.35 7.51
CA TRP A 14 -10.00 25.57 6.99
C TRP A 14 -9.93 25.22 5.49
N SER A 15 -8.77 25.30 4.85
CA SER A 15 -8.67 25.15 3.38
C SER A 15 -7.62 24.12 2.92
N GLN A 16 -6.48 24.00 3.62
CA GLN A 16 -5.35 23.18 3.18
C GLN A 16 -5.64 21.66 3.21
N ARG A 17 -6.31 21.16 4.26
CA ARG A 17 -6.54 19.71 4.42
C ARG A 17 -7.49 19.11 3.39
N HIS A 18 -8.43 19.90 2.85
CA HIS A 18 -9.38 19.44 1.83
C HIS A 18 -8.74 19.30 0.46
N PHE A 19 -7.87 20.24 0.07
CA PHE A 19 -7.16 20.17 -1.21
C PHE A 19 -6.21 18.96 -1.26
N TRP A 20 -5.35 18.80 -0.24
CA TRP A 20 -4.41 17.68 -0.20
C TRP A 20 -5.12 16.33 -0.08
N GLY A 21 -6.22 16.26 0.69
CA GLY A 21 -7.07 15.07 0.75
C GLY A 21 -7.71 14.74 -0.61
N TRP A 22 -8.23 15.74 -1.32
CA TRP A 22 -8.77 15.56 -2.68
C TRP A 22 -7.69 15.09 -3.66
N LEU A 23 -6.52 15.72 -3.63
CA LEU A 23 -5.41 15.41 -4.52
C LEU A 23 -4.95 13.95 -4.35
N ASN A 24 -4.79 13.48 -3.11
CA ASN A 24 -4.47 12.08 -2.82
C ASN A 24 -5.55 11.12 -3.31
N ALA A 25 -6.83 11.50 -3.17
CA ALA A 25 -7.95 10.72 -3.69
C ALA A 25 -7.90 10.60 -5.22
N VAL A 26 -7.51 11.66 -5.93
CA VAL A 26 -7.35 11.68 -7.39
C VAL A 26 -6.17 10.81 -7.83
N PHE A 27 -5.02 10.92 -7.17
CA PHE A 27 -3.86 10.08 -7.48
C PHE A 27 -4.15 8.59 -7.34
N ASN A 28 -4.98 8.23 -6.36
CA ASN A 28 -5.36 6.84 -6.12
C ASN A 28 -6.62 6.41 -6.89
N LYS A 29 -7.27 7.28 -7.67
CA LYS A 29 -8.46 6.87 -8.43
C LYS A 29 -8.08 5.86 -9.50
N VAL A 30 -8.86 4.77 -9.56
CA VAL A 30 -8.70 3.75 -10.60
C VAL A 30 -9.27 4.23 -11.93
N ASP A 31 -8.47 4.11 -12.98
CA ASP A 31 -8.85 4.38 -14.36
C ASP A 31 -8.98 3.03 -15.09
N HIS A 32 -10.21 2.52 -15.16
CA HIS A 32 -10.50 1.25 -15.81
C HIS A 32 -10.29 1.29 -17.33
N GLU A 33 -10.43 2.46 -17.95
CA GLU A 33 -10.15 2.61 -19.38
C GLU A 33 -8.64 2.54 -19.63
N ARG A 34 -7.84 3.09 -18.72
CA ARG A 34 -6.38 2.92 -18.76
C ARG A 34 -6.00 1.45 -18.60
N ILE A 35 -6.57 0.73 -17.64
CA ILE A 35 -6.32 -0.72 -17.46
C ILE A 35 -6.64 -1.49 -18.74
N LYS A 36 -7.78 -1.22 -19.39
CA LYS A 36 -8.13 -1.86 -20.67
C LYS A 36 -7.13 -1.53 -21.79
N ALA A 37 -6.65 -0.28 -21.84
CA ALA A 37 -5.78 0.20 -22.91
C ALA A 37 -4.33 -0.32 -22.80
N VAL A 38 -3.77 -0.41 -21.59
CA VAL A 38 -2.35 -0.75 -21.39
C VAL A 38 -2.10 -2.04 -20.62
N GLY A 39 -3.15 -2.67 -20.11
CA GLY A 39 -3.08 -3.85 -19.26
C GLY A 39 -2.87 -3.50 -17.78
N PRO A 40 -3.14 -4.47 -16.89
CA PRO A 40 -3.14 -4.24 -15.44
C PRO A 40 -1.76 -3.90 -14.89
N ASP A 41 -0.71 -4.63 -15.26
CA ASP A 41 0.66 -4.39 -14.79
C ASP A 41 1.13 -2.97 -15.11
N ARG A 42 0.89 -2.50 -16.33
CA ARG A 42 1.30 -1.16 -16.74
C ARG A 42 0.50 -0.08 -16.01
N ALA A 43 -0.81 -0.23 -15.90
CA ALA A 43 -1.67 0.73 -15.21
C ALA A 43 -1.36 0.79 -13.69
N ALA A 44 -1.09 -0.35 -13.06
CA ALA A 44 -0.68 -0.43 -11.66
C ALA A 44 0.71 0.20 -11.45
N ALA A 45 1.68 -0.05 -12.34
CA ALA A 45 2.99 0.60 -12.26
C ALA A 45 2.87 2.14 -12.37
N GLU A 46 2.03 2.63 -13.29
CA GLU A 46 1.75 4.07 -13.39
C GLU A 46 1.13 4.64 -12.09
N TRP A 47 0.25 3.87 -11.43
CA TRP A 47 -0.32 4.25 -10.14
C TRP A 47 0.69 4.26 -9.00
N LEU A 48 1.47 3.19 -8.88
CA LEU A 48 2.46 3.05 -7.83
C LEU A 48 3.50 4.18 -7.95
N LEU A 49 4.04 4.43 -9.14
CA LEU A 49 5.08 5.43 -9.33
C LEU A 49 4.57 6.87 -9.16
N ARG A 50 3.35 7.19 -9.62
CA ARG A 50 2.78 8.54 -9.37
C ARG A 50 2.45 8.77 -7.88
N CYS A 51 2.27 7.69 -7.12
CA CYS A 51 2.11 7.73 -5.66
C CYS A 51 3.45 7.62 -4.90
N GLY A 52 4.60 7.69 -5.58
CA GLY A 52 5.93 7.65 -4.97
C GLY A 52 6.47 6.25 -4.63
N ALA A 53 5.73 5.19 -4.98
CA ALA A 53 6.21 3.82 -4.85
C ALA A 53 7.11 3.41 -6.03
N LYS A 54 7.74 2.25 -5.91
CA LYS A 54 8.62 1.64 -6.90
C LYS A 54 8.12 0.25 -7.24
N VAL A 55 8.43 -0.21 -8.44
CA VAL A 55 8.13 -1.58 -8.87
C VAL A 55 9.36 -2.24 -9.47
N ARG A 56 9.45 -3.56 -9.32
CA ARG A 56 10.39 -4.40 -10.04
C ARG A 56 9.60 -5.37 -10.91
N PHE A 57 10.00 -5.49 -12.17
CA PHE A 57 9.37 -6.41 -13.11
C PHE A 57 10.08 -7.77 -13.10
N GLU A 58 9.36 -8.83 -13.46
CA GLU A 58 9.92 -10.17 -13.62
C GLU A 58 11.11 -10.16 -14.59
N GLY A 59 12.22 -10.80 -14.19
CA GLY A 59 13.46 -10.83 -14.95
C GLY A 59 14.31 -9.55 -14.90
N PHE A 60 13.91 -8.56 -14.09
CA PHE A 60 14.68 -7.35 -13.85
C PHE A 60 15.24 -7.33 -12.42
N GLU A 61 16.52 -7.01 -12.29
CA GLU A 61 17.16 -6.74 -10.99
C GLU A 61 16.89 -5.31 -10.50
N ARG A 62 16.71 -4.37 -11.42
CA ARG A 62 16.56 -2.94 -11.10
C ARG A 62 15.13 -2.59 -10.66
N TRP A 63 15.04 -1.62 -9.75
CA TRP A 63 13.78 -0.97 -9.36
C TRP A 63 13.43 0.21 -10.26
N HIS A 64 12.20 0.21 -10.76
CA HIS A 64 11.59 1.30 -11.50
C HIS A 64 10.90 2.27 -10.53
N HIS A 65 11.35 3.52 -10.54
CA HIS A 65 10.89 4.58 -9.64
C HIS A 65 10.64 5.92 -10.37
N ASP A 66 11.15 6.08 -11.59
CA ASP A 66 10.83 7.22 -12.46
C ASP A 66 9.64 6.87 -13.35
N TYR A 67 8.54 7.61 -13.18
CA TYR A 67 7.31 7.44 -13.96
C TYR A 67 7.56 7.61 -15.46
N ASN A 68 8.39 8.58 -15.85
CA ASN A 68 8.68 8.86 -17.26
C ASN A 68 9.63 7.80 -17.86
N GLY A 69 10.36 7.08 -17.01
CA GLY A 69 11.24 5.98 -17.37
C GLY A 69 10.56 4.60 -17.39
N LEU A 70 9.23 4.53 -17.27
CA LEU A 70 8.51 3.25 -17.34
C LEU A 70 8.72 2.58 -18.71
N PRO A 71 9.11 1.30 -18.74
CA PRO A 71 9.48 0.63 -19.97
C PRO A 71 8.30 0.55 -20.93
N THR A 72 8.56 0.86 -22.20
CA THR A 72 7.60 0.72 -23.29
C THR A 72 7.83 -0.62 -24.01
N GLY A 73 6.80 -1.11 -24.67
CA GLY A 73 6.86 -2.40 -25.37
C GLY A 73 5.47 -2.98 -25.62
N PRO A 74 5.42 -4.22 -26.14
CA PRO A 74 4.17 -4.94 -26.34
C PRO A 74 3.32 -5.02 -25.08
N LEU A 75 1.99 -4.98 -25.26
CA LEU A 75 1.03 -5.09 -24.17
C LEU A 75 1.29 -6.35 -23.35
N GLY A 76 1.34 -6.20 -22.02
CA GLY A 76 1.51 -7.32 -21.09
C GLY A 76 2.91 -7.91 -21.03
N ARG A 77 3.91 -7.34 -21.71
CA ARG A 77 5.31 -7.82 -21.67
C ARG A 77 5.92 -7.78 -20.27
N TYR A 78 5.67 -6.71 -19.52
CA TYR A 78 6.28 -6.49 -18.22
C TYR A 78 5.28 -6.85 -17.12
N LYS A 79 5.68 -7.77 -16.22
CA LYS A 79 4.87 -8.27 -15.10
C LYS A 79 5.44 -7.76 -13.80
N ILE A 80 4.63 -7.11 -12.97
CA ILE A 80 5.11 -6.62 -11.66
C ILE A 80 5.39 -7.84 -10.79
N GLN A 81 6.63 -7.95 -10.30
CA GLN A 81 7.07 -9.01 -9.39
C GLN A 81 7.21 -8.49 -7.95
N ALA A 82 7.70 -7.26 -7.78
CA ALA A 82 7.82 -6.67 -6.44
C ALA A 82 7.35 -5.21 -6.42
N ILE A 83 6.78 -4.81 -5.28
CA ILE A 83 6.31 -3.47 -4.99
C ILE A 83 7.02 -2.98 -3.73
N ASP A 84 7.61 -1.78 -3.80
CA ASP A 84 8.16 -1.07 -2.66
C ASP A 84 7.47 0.29 -2.55
N ALA A 85 6.58 0.42 -1.56
CA ALA A 85 5.81 1.61 -1.29
C ALA A 85 6.38 2.47 -0.16
N THR A 86 7.71 2.52 -0.01
CA THR A 86 8.36 3.37 1.00
C THR A 86 7.98 4.85 0.83
N GLU A 87 7.46 5.47 1.89
CA GLU A 87 7.02 6.88 1.94
C GLU A 87 5.97 7.23 0.86
N SER A 88 5.21 6.23 0.42
CA SER A 88 4.20 6.39 -0.62
C SER A 88 2.86 6.93 -0.11
N CYS A 89 2.15 7.66 -0.98
CA CYS A 89 0.79 8.12 -0.74
C CYS A 89 -0.31 7.16 -1.24
N ILE A 90 0.02 5.88 -1.48
CA ILE A 90 -1.01 4.87 -1.81
C ILE A 90 -2.03 4.73 -0.68
N MET A 91 -3.29 4.53 -1.06
CA MET A 91 -4.41 4.34 -0.13
C MET A 91 -5.47 3.43 -0.74
N TYR A 92 -6.42 2.97 0.07
CA TYR A 92 -7.52 2.05 -0.28
C TYR A 92 -8.09 2.24 -1.70
N ARG A 93 -8.37 3.49 -2.11
CA ARG A 93 -8.98 3.82 -3.40
C ARG A 93 -8.22 3.31 -4.63
N GLY A 94 -6.90 3.11 -4.51
CA GLY A 94 -6.07 2.63 -5.60
C GLY A 94 -5.89 1.11 -5.62
N PHE A 95 -6.32 0.40 -4.59
CA PHE A 95 -6.00 -1.02 -4.45
C PHE A 95 -6.71 -1.89 -5.51
N ASP A 96 -7.74 -1.39 -6.19
CA ASP A 96 -8.36 -2.10 -7.32
C ASP A 96 -7.41 -2.20 -8.54
N TYR A 97 -6.33 -1.41 -8.62
CA TYR A 97 -5.27 -1.65 -9.61
C TYR A 97 -4.55 -2.99 -9.41
N LEU A 98 -4.62 -3.58 -8.21
CA LEU A 98 -3.98 -4.86 -7.89
C LEU A 98 -4.74 -6.06 -8.46
N ASP A 99 -6.03 -5.91 -8.79
CA ASP A 99 -6.91 -7.03 -9.16
C ASP A 99 -6.40 -7.84 -10.36
N GLY A 100 -5.73 -7.18 -11.31
CA GLY A 100 -5.22 -7.83 -12.52
C GLY A 100 -3.78 -8.33 -12.42
N LEU A 101 -3.10 -8.15 -11.29
CA LEU A 101 -1.69 -8.51 -11.13
C LEU A 101 -1.55 -9.96 -10.70
N LYS A 102 -0.89 -10.78 -11.52
CA LYS A 102 -0.82 -12.24 -11.33
C LYS A 102 0.52 -12.76 -10.81
N HIS A 103 1.53 -11.91 -10.77
CA HIS A 103 2.93 -12.29 -10.56
C HIS A 103 3.59 -11.54 -9.40
N VAL A 104 2.79 -10.85 -8.57
CA VAL A 104 3.34 -10.06 -7.46
C VAL A 104 3.73 -11.01 -6.33
N GLU A 105 5.01 -11.08 -6.08
CA GLU A 105 5.64 -11.98 -5.14
C GLU A 105 6.04 -11.26 -3.84
N GLU A 106 6.34 -9.96 -3.91
CA GLU A 106 6.87 -9.17 -2.81
C GLU A 106 6.15 -7.82 -2.68
N ILE A 107 5.70 -7.46 -1.48
CA ILE A 107 5.13 -6.13 -1.18
C ILE A 107 5.76 -5.55 0.08
N LYS A 108 6.35 -4.36 -0.03
CA LYS A 108 6.85 -3.59 1.10
C LYS A 108 6.02 -2.33 1.30
N LEU A 109 5.44 -2.18 2.49
CA LEU A 109 4.72 -0.99 2.93
C LEU A 109 5.53 -0.35 4.07
N ASN A 110 6.26 0.72 3.77
CA ASN A 110 7.12 1.38 4.75
C ASN A 110 6.76 2.86 4.84
N LYS A 111 6.43 3.35 6.04
CA LYS A 111 6.00 4.75 6.28
C LYS A 111 4.84 5.21 5.37
N CYS A 112 3.95 4.29 5.00
CA CYS A 112 2.76 4.63 4.20
C CYS A 112 1.66 5.18 5.12
N ILE A 113 1.59 6.50 5.28
CA ILE A 113 0.70 7.15 6.27
C ILE A 113 -0.81 7.01 5.99
N TYR A 114 -1.19 6.60 4.78
CA TYR A 114 -2.60 6.40 4.37
C TYR A 114 -3.00 4.92 4.29
N ILE A 115 -2.10 4.00 4.68
CA ILE A 115 -2.42 2.59 4.81
C ILE A 115 -3.11 2.37 6.16
N GLU A 116 -4.25 1.70 6.10
CA GLU A 116 -5.13 1.37 7.23
C GLU A 116 -5.58 -0.10 7.09
N ASP A 117 -6.27 -0.63 8.10
CA ASP A 117 -6.75 -2.01 8.10
C ASP A 117 -7.56 -2.38 6.85
N THR A 118 -8.40 -1.45 6.36
CA THR A 118 -9.20 -1.65 5.15
C THR A 118 -8.36 -1.86 3.90
N CYS A 119 -7.15 -1.29 3.85
CA CYS A 119 -6.21 -1.51 2.76
C CYS A 119 -5.67 -2.95 2.79
N LEU A 120 -5.29 -3.44 3.97
CA LEU A 120 -4.80 -4.82 4.14
C LEU A 120 -5.91 -5.84 3.91
N GLU A 121 -7.13 -5.56 4.37
CA GLU A 121 -8.33 -6.36 4.07
C GLU A 121 -8.56 -6.46 2.56
N ARG A 122 -8.51 -5.33 1.84
CA ARG A 122 -8.70 -5.30 0.39
C ARG A 122 -7.59 -6.03 -0.37
N LEU A 123 -6.34 -5.85 0.04
CA LEU A 123 -5.18 -6.55 -0.54
C LEU A 123 -5.35 -8.07 -0.35
N SER A 124 -5.69 -8.50 0.87
CA SER A 124 -5.91 -9.92 1.20
C SER A 124 -7.09 -10.54 0.44
N SER A 125 -8.04 -9.75 -0.04
CA SER A 125 -9.19 -10.23 -0.83
C SER A 125 -8.89 -10.39 -2.32
N VAL A 126 -7.73 -9.93 -2.82
CA VAL A 126 -7.35 -10.10 -4.23
C VAL A 126 -6.92 -11.54 -4.46
N GLU A 127 -7.71 -12.33 -5.20
CA GLU A 127 -7.45 -13.75 -5.45
C GLU A 127 -6.07 -14.02 -6.05
N ASN A 128 -5.64 -13.16 -6.98
CA ASN A 128 -4.32 -13.31 -7.61
C ASN A 128 -3.18 -13.10 -6.60
N LEU A 129 -3.30 -12.18 -5.65
CA LEU A 129 -2.29 -11.97 -4.60
C LEU A 129 -2.29 -13.12 -3.59
N GLN A 130 -3.45 -13.70 -3.28
CA GLN A 130 -3.52 -14.92 -2.46
C GLN A 130 -2.73 -16.09 -3.07
N GLN A 131 -2.54 -16.08 -4.38
CA GLN A 131 -1.81 -17.11 -5.12
C GLN A 131 -0.33 -16.78 -5.39
N SER A 132 0.05 -15.50 -5.40
CA SER A 132 1.39 -15.09 -5.86
C SER A 132 2.26 -14.50 -4.76
N LEU A 133 1.67 -13.84 -3.76
CA LEU A 133 2.43 -13.11 -2.76
C LEU A 133 3.06 -14.06 -1.74
N TYR A 134 4.39 -14.06 -1.65
CA TYR A 134 5.16 -14.89 -0.72
C TYR A 134 5.86 -14.08 0.38
N MET A 135 6.17 -12.81 0.13
CA MET A 135 6.82 -11.93 1.11
C MET A 135 6.10 -10.60 1.26
N MET A 136 5.91 -10.19 2.51
CA MET A 136 5.34 -8.88 2.84
C MET A 136 6.07 -8.21 4.01
N GLU A 137 6.29 -6.90 3.90
CA GLU A 137 6.80 -6.06 4.99
C GLU A 137 5.79 -4.94 5.29
N VAL A 138 5.50 -4.72 6.57
CA VAL A 138 4.66 -3.59 7.04
C VAL A 138 5.42 -2.87 8.15
N VAL A 139 5.93 -1.67 7.83
CA VAL A 139 6.86 -0.91 8.68
C VAL A 139 6.36 0.52 8.85
N SER A 140 6.25 1.00 10.09
CA SER A 140 5.87 2.40 10.39
C SER A 140 4.54 2.85 9.74
N CYS A 141 3.60 1.92 9.54
CA CYS A 141 2.25 2.21 9.05
C CYS A 141 1.30 2.44 10.24
N GLY A 142 1.32 3.66 10.79
CA GLY A 142 0.73 3.98 12.09
C GLY A 142 -0.78 3.76 12.26
N ASN A 143 -1.56 3.60 11.17
CA ASN A 143 -2.99 3.31 11.24
C ASN A 143 -3.34 1.83 11.09
N VAL A 144 -2.33 0.95 10.95
CA VAL A 144 -2.52 -0.50 10.92
C VAL A 144 -2.66 -1.04 12.33
N THR A 145 -3.66 -1.88 12.55
CA THR A 145 -3.94 -2.55 13.83
C THR A 145 -3.91 -4.07 13.68
N ASP A 146 -4.11 -4.78 14.79
CA ASP A 146 -4.30 -6.23 14.82
C ASP A 146 -5.34 -6.70 13.78
N LYS A 147 -6.42 -5.93 13.56
CA LYS A 147 -7.49 -6.28 12.61
C LYS A 147 -6.96 -6.38 11.17
N GLY A 148 -6.22 -5.38 10.71
CA GLY A 148 -5.65 -5.36 9.38
C GLY A 148 -4.62 -6.45 9.16
N LEU A 149 -3.77 -6.69 10.16
CA LEU A 149 -2.78 -7.77 10.10
C LEU A 149 -3.42 -9.15 10.07
N ILE A 150 -4.43 -9.42 10.91
CA ILE A 150 -5.16 -10.69 10.90
C ILE A 150 -5.82 -10.94 9.55
N ALA A 151 -6.24 -9.91 8.80
CA ALA A 151 -6.83 -10.08 7.48
C ALA A 151 -5.87 -10.75 6.47
N LEU A 152 -4.56 -10.64 6.67
CA LEU A 152 -3.53 -11.24 5.81
C LEU A 152 -3.57 -12.78 5.79
N HIS A 153 -4.31 -13.43 6.70
CA HIS A 153 -4.50 -14.90 6.69
C HIS A 153 -5.02 -15.48 5.37
N LYS A 154 -5.64 -14.68 4.51
CA LYS A 154 -6.12 -15.12 3.18
C LYS A 154 -4.99 -15.32 2.18
N LEU A 155 -3.82 -14.74 2.42
CA LEU A 155 -2.63 -14.85 1.59
C LEU A 155 -1.95 -16.20 1.82
N ARG A 156 -2.58 -17.27 1.31
CA ARG A 156 -2.23 -18.66 1.58
C ARG A 156 -0.80 -19.09 1.20
N ASN A 157 -0.15 -18.31 0.33
CA ASN A 157 1.22 -18.55 -0.12
C ASN A 157 2.24 -17.62 0.55
N LEU A 158 1.81 -16.78 1.51
CA LEU A 158 2.70 -15.92 2.28
C LEU A 158 3.60 -16.78 3.17
N GLU A 159 4.91 -16.66 2.99
CA GLU A 159 5.93 -17.39 3.73
C GLU A 159 6.72 -16.47 4.68
N TYR A 160 6.86 -15.19 4.33
CA TYR A 160 7.60 -14.22 5.15
C TYR A 160 6.76 -12.96 5.41
N LEU A 161 6.60 -12.63 6.69
CA LEU A 161 5.95 -11.40 7.14
C LEU A 161 6.84 -10.67 8.15
N PHE A 162 7.30 -9.47 7.78
CA PHE A 162 8.04 -8.59 8.68
C PHE A 162 7.16 -7.44 9.14
N LEU A 163 7.04 -7.25 10.46
CA LEU A 163 6.23 -6.22 11.09
C LEU A 163 7.10 -5.38 12.02
N CYS A 164 7.17 -4.08 11.79
CA CYS A 164 8.01 -3.18 12.58
C CYS A 164 7.32 -1.83 12.83
N ASP A 165 7.47 -1.28 14.04
CA ASP A 165 6.96 0.06 14.40
C ASP A 165 5.47 0.27 14.03
N LEU A 166 4.60 -0.62 14.52
CA LEU A 166 3.15 -0.54 14.28
C LEU A 166 2.42 -0.22 15.60
N PRO A 167 2.31 1.06 16.00
CA PRO A 167 1.75 1.45 17.30
C PRO A 167 0.27 1.09 17.48
N GLY A 168 -0.45 0.80 16.39
CA GLY A 168 -1.83 0.33 16.41
C GLY A 168 -2.00 -1.15 16.78
N VAL A 169 -0.91 -1.94 16.77
CA VAL A 169 -0.92 -3.35 17.15
C VAL A 169 -0.77 -3.47 18.66
N LYS A 170 -1.82 -3.94 19.33
CA LYS A 170 -1.89 -4.03 20.80
C LYS A 170 -1.70 -5.45 21.31
N ASP A 171 -2.25 -6.43 20.62
CA ASP A 171 -2.28 -7.82 21.05
C ASP A 171 -1.35 -8.68 20.17
N LYS A 172 -0.05 -8.34 20.17
CA LYS A 172 1.00 -8.94 19.31
C LYS A 172 0.93 -10.48 19.28
N GLN A 173 0.84 -11.13 20.44
CA GLN A 173 0.76 -12.59 20.54
C GLN A 173 -0.51 -13.15 19.91
N VAL A 174 -1.68 -12.55 20.18
CA VAL A 174 -2.96 -13.00 19.61
C VAL A 174 -2.97 -12.86 18.10
N THR A 175 -2.39 -11.77 17.58
CA THR A 175 -2.24 -11.55 16.14
C THR A 175 -1.35 -12.60 15.50
N VAL A 176 -0.19 -12.90 16.10
CA VAL A 176 0.71 -13.98 15.65
C VAL A 176 0.02 -15.33 15.68
N ASP A 177 -0.60 -15.69 16.80
CA ASP A 177 -1.26 -17.00 16.99
C ASP A 177 -2.35 -17.22 15.92
N ARG A 178 -3.14 -16.18 15.61
CA ARG A 178 -4.17 -16.25 14.56
C ARG A 178 -3.56 -16.43 13.17
N LEU A 179 -2.51 -15.69 12.86
CA LEU A 179 -1.82 -15.80 11.57
C LEU A 179 -1.17 -17.17 11.41
N GLN A 180 -0.46 -17.66 12.43
CA GLN A 180 0.19 -18.97 12.41
C GLN A 180 -0.82 -20.13 12.41
N THR A 181 -1.98 -19.98 13.06
CA THR A 181 -3.06 -20.97 12.98
C THR A 181 -3.59 -21.11 11.55
N ALA A 182 -3.74 -19.98 10.84
CA ALA A 182 -4.24 -19.98 9.47
C ALA A 182 -3.14 -20.32 8.43
N LEU A 183 -1.90 -19.91 8.69
CA LEU A 183 -0.73 -20.06 7.83
C LEU A 183 0.42 -20.71 8.63
N PRO A 184 0.40 -22.04 8.82
CA PRO A 184 1.34 -22.72 9.73
C PRO A 184 2.81 -22.67 9.32
N ARG A 185 3.11 -22.25 8.08
CA ARG A 185 4.48 -22.12 7.55
C ARG A 185 4.95 -20.67 7.49
N LEU A 186 4.12 -19.72 7.89
CA LEU A 186 4.45 -18.30 7.84
C LEU A 186 5.51 -17.99 8.90
N ASP A 187 6.66 -17.54 8.44
CA ASP A 187 7.69 -16.95 9.29
C ASP A 187 7.32 -15.48 9.56
N ILE A 188 7.14 -15.16 10.84
CA ILE A 188 6.76 -13.82 11.30
C ILE A 188 7.89 -13.25 12.13
N THR A 189 8.53 -12.20 11.61
CA THR A 189 9.52 -11.42 12.35
C THR A 189 8.87 -10.14 12.88
N LEU A 190 8.96 -9.91 14.18
CA LEU A 190 8.40 -8.76 14.87
C LEU A 190 9.50 -7.85 15.43
N ASP A 191 9.39 -6.56 15.15
CA ASP A 191 10.11 -5.48 15.82
C ASP A 191 9.10 -4.40 16.22
N LEU A 192 8.19 -4.82 17.11
CA LEU A 192 7.13 -3.98 17.66
C LEU A 192 7.51 -3.70 19.11
N ASP A 193 7.84 -2.45 19.43
CA ASP A 193 8.02 -1.99 20.81
C ASP A 193 6.68 -1.56 21.43
#